data_AF-A0A6B2V1L3-F1
#
_entry.id   AF-A0A6B2V1L3-F1
#
_cell.length_a   1.000
_cell.length_b   1.000
_cell.length_c   1.000
_cell.angle_alpha   90.00
_cell.angle_beta   90.00
_cell.angle_gamma   90.00
#
_symmetry.space_group_name_H-M   'P 1'
#
loop_
_entity.id
_entity.type
_entity.pdbx_description
1 polymer ?
#
loop_
_entity_poly.entity_id
_entity_poly.type
_entity_poly.pdbx_seq_one_letter_code
_entity_poly.pdbx_strand_id
1 'polypeptide(L)' 'MAFEAPTRLVRALGETSPEGDDWLERLPELARRAVSERGLTVERVQAPGGRSSLVVLARTARDAPAVLKLAPPR' A
#
# COMPACT_ATOMS: atom_id res chain seq x y z
N MET A 1 -12.99 -2.13 0.64
CA MET A 1 -12.15 -1.54 -0.42
C MET A 1 -11.11 -2.57 -0.85
N ALA A 2 -10.81 -2.68 -2.15
CA ALA A 2 -9.70 -3.48 -2.64
C ALA A 2 -8.41 -2.62 -2.64
N PHE A 3 -7.34 -3.11 -2.02
CA PHE A 3 -6.02 -2.47 -2.09
C PHE A 3 -5.26 -3.00 -3.29
N GLU A 4 -5.68 -2.57 -4.48
CA GLU A 4 -5.00 -2.95 -5.71
C GLU A 4 -3.67 -2.20 -5.85
N ALA A 5 -2.61 -2.93 -6.19
CA ALA A 5 -1.29 -2.37 -6.40
C ALA A 5 -1.30 -1.49 -7.66
N PRO A 6 -0.85 -0.22 -7.60
CA PRO A 6 -0.73 0.60 -8.79
C PRO A 6 0.21 -0.04 -9.81
N THR A 7 -0.13 -0.03 -11.10
CA THR A 7 0.67 -0.66 -12.17
C THR A 7 2.12 -0.21 -12.17
N ARG A 8 2.38 1.06 -11.82
CA ARG A 8 3.74 1.60 -11.74
C ARG A 8 4.57 0.95 -10.63
N LEU A 9 3.95 0.60 -9.51
CA LEU A 9 4.60 -0.10 -8.40
C LEU A 9 4.94 -1.53 -8.82
N VAL A 10 3.98 -2.24 -9.42
CA VAL A 10 4.16 -3.61 -9.90
C VAL A 10 5.33 -3.69 -10.87
N ARG A 11 5.36 -2.83 -11.89
CA ARG A 11 6.45 -2.78 -12.87
C ARG A 11 7.81 -2.50 -12.22
N ALA A 12 7.88 -1.50 -11.35
CA ALA A 12 9.15 -1.10 -10.75
C ALA A 12 9.73 -2.19 -9.83
N LEU A 13 8.89 -2.93 -9.09
CA LEU A 13 9.36 -4.03 -8.25
C LEU A 13 9.78 -5.23 -9.09
N GLY A 14 9.03 -5.60 -10.13
CA GLY A 14 9.45 -6.67 -11.05
C GLY A 14 10.78 -6.40 -11.77
N GLU A 15 11.15 -5.12 -11.97
CA GLU A 15 12.46 -4.74 -12.54
C GLU A 15 13.62 -4.81 -11.53
N THR A 16 13.36 -4.60 -10.24
CA THR A 16 14.41 -4.26 -9.26
C THR A 16 14.50 -5.18 -8.05
N SER A 17 13.52 -6.07 -7.85
CA SER A 17 13.40 -6.89 -6.64
C SER A 17 12.92 -8.31 -7.00
N PRO A 18 13.78 -9.34 -6.85
CA PRO A 18 13.39 -10.74 -7.07
C PRO A 18 12.27 -11.21 -6.15
N GLU A 19 12.18 -10.67 -4.93
CA GLU A 19 11.13 -10.96 -3.95
C GLU A 19 9.90 -10.02 -4.08
N GLY A 20 9.94 -9.11 -5.06
CA GLY A 20 8.90 -8.11 -5.28
C GLY A 20 7.54 -8.73 -5.57
N ASP A 21 7.52 -9.85 -6.30
CA ASP A 21 6.30 -10.54 -6.70
C ASP A 21 5.59 -11.18 -5.51
N ASP A 22 6.30 -11.92 -4.66
CA ASP A 22 5.75 -12.53 -3.44
C ASP A 22 5.16 -11.47 -2.48
N TRP A 23 5.82 -10.31 -2.37
CA TRP A 23 5.30 -9.21 -1.57
C TRP A 23 4.05 -8.58 -2.20
N LEU A 24 4.03 -8.39 -3.52
CA LEU A 24 2.89 -7.85 -4.25
C LEU A 24 1.65 -8.74 -4.15
N GLU A 25 1.80 -10.06 -4.19
CA GLU A 25 0.69 -11.01 -4.01
C GLU A 25 0.03 -10.87 -2.62
N ARG A 26 0.84 -10.62 -1.60
CA ARG A 26 0.37 -10.46 -0.21
C ARG A 26 -0.07 -9.04 0.13
N LEU A 27 0.25 -8.06 -0.73
CA LEU A 27 0.04 -6.64 -0.48
C LEU A 27 -1.39 -6.28 -0.10
N PRO A 28 -2.45 -6.81 -0.76
CA PRO A 28 -3.81 -6.44 -0.40
C PRO A 28 -4.17 -6.80 1.04
N GLU A 29 -3.66 -7.94 1.53
CA GLU A 29 -3.92 -8.41 2.89
C GLU A 29 -3.09 -7.65 3.92
N LEU A 30 -1.81 -7.41 3.62
CA LEU A 30 -0.94 -6.56 4.46
C LEU A 30 -1.54 -5.16 4.63
N ALA A 31 -2.12 -4.59 3.58
CA ALA A 31 -2.76 -3.29 3.64
C ALA A 31 -4.04 -3.29 4.49
N ARG A 32 -4.91 -4.30 4.36
CA ARG A 32 -6.10 -4.45 5.23
C ARG A 32 -5.71 -4.52 6.69
N ARG A 33 -4.73 -5.38 7.02
CA ARG A 33 -4.25 -5.57 8.38
C ARG A 33 -3.68 -4.28 8.95
N ALA A 34 -2.78 -3.60 8.22
CA ALA A 34 -2.15 -2.37 8.67
C ALA A 34 -3.16 -1.23 8.90
N VAL A 35 -4.19 -1.14 8.06
CA VAL A 35 -5.29 -0.18 8.24
C VAL A 35 -6.11 -0.50 9.49
N SER A 36 -6.47 -1.78 9.67
CA SER A 36 -7.25 -2.23 10.82
C SER A 36 -6.52 -2.02 12.15
N GLU A 37 -5.25 -2.44 12.23
CA GLU A 37 -4.42 -2.30 13.45
C GLU A 37 -4.23 -0.84 13.87
N ARG A 38 -4.38 0.09 12.94
CA ARG A 38 -4.19 1.54 13.16
C ARG A 38 -5.50 2.32 13.27
N GLY A 39 -6.65 1.66 13.14
CA GLY A 39 -7.95 2.31 13.16
C GLY A 39 -8.09 3.39 12.08
N LEU A 40 -7.55 3.13 10.89
CA LEU A 40 -7.60 4.06 9.76
C LEU A 40 -8.86 3.82 8.91
N THR A 41 -9.48 4.90 8.46
CA THR A 41 -10.52 4.88 7.43
C THR A 41 -9.88 5.20 6.10
N VAL A 42 -9.93 4.28 5.14
CA VAL A 42 -9.29 4.49 3.82
C VAL A 42 -10.12 5.42 2.95
N GLU A 43 -9.46 6.41 2.36
CA GLU A 43 -10.06 7.27 1.33
C GLU A 43 -9.75 6.73 -0.07
N ARG A 44 -8.47 6.46 -0.37
CA ARG A 44 -8.03 5.91 -1.66
C ARG A 44 -6.58 5.43 -1.64
N VAL A 45 -6.26 4.52 -2.55
CA VAL A 45 -4.86 4.27 -2.95
C VAL A 45 -4.38 5.45 -3.83
N GLN A 46 -3.15 5.89 -3.63
CA GLN A 46 -2.54 6.92 -4.49
C GLN A 46 -2.20 6.32 -5.86
N ALA A 47 -2.86 6.84 -6.91
CA ALA A 47 -2.54 6.56 -8.31
C ALA A 47 -1.88 7.79 -8.95
N PRO A 48 -0.88 7.63 -9.85
CA PRO A 48 -0.32 6.37 -10.37
C PRO A 48 0.57 5.60 -9.38
N GLY A 49 0.77 6.13 -8.17
CA GLY A 49 1.56 5.49 -7.12
C GLY A 49 3.07 5.72 -7.24
N GLY A 50 3.78 5.24 -6.22
CA GLY A 50 5.24 5.26 -6.16
C GLY A 50 5.88 4.05 -6.85
N ARG A 51 7.21 3.98 -6.78
CA ARG A 51 8.01 2.87 -7.34
C ARG A 51 8.46 1.84 -6.29
N SER A 52 8.33 2.15 -5.01
CA SER A 52 8.92 1.35 -3.92
C SER A 52 7.96 1.04 -2.77
N SER A 53 6.72 1.49 -2.85
CA SER A 53 5.73 1.30 -1.78
C SER A 53 4.32 1.55 -2.29
N LEU A 54 3.36 0.87 -1.68
CA LEU A 54 1.95 1.28 -1.71
C LEU A 54 1.77 2.51 -0.82
N VAL A 55 1.03 3.50 -1.32
CA VAL A 55 0.65 4.71 -0.58
C VAL A 55 -0.87 4.77 -0.53
N VAL A 56 -1.41 4.87 0.67
CA VAL A 56 -2.85 4.93 0.93
C VAL A 56 -3.14 6.25 1.64
N LEU A 57 -4.07 7.02 1.10
CA LEU A 57 -4.66 8.18 1.77
C LEU A 57 -5.80 7.70 2.66
N ALA A 58 -5.80 8.16 3.89
CA ALA A 58 -6.71 7.71 4.92
C ALA A 58 -7.03 8.85 5.90
N ARG A 59 -7.98 8.57 6.78
CA ARG A 59 -8.28 9.38 7.95
C ARG A 59 -8.09 8.57 9.21
N THR A 60 -7.64 9.23 10.27
CA THR A 60 -7.55 8.63 11.61
C THR A 60 -8.94 8.43 12.21
N ALA A 61 -9.03 7.69 13.32
CA ALA A 61 -10.27 7.57 14.10
C ALA A 61 -10.83 8.92 14.60
N ARG A 62 -10.01 9.99 14.64
CA ARG A 62 -10.43 11.36 14.97
C ARG A 62 -10.60 12.25 13.74
N ASP A 63 -10.80 11.64 12.57
CA ASP A 63 -11.04 12.31 11.29
C ASP A 63 -9.87 13.18 10.77
N ALA A 64 -8.69 13.13 11.42
CA ALA A 64 -7.50 13.82 10.90
C ALA A 64 -6.95 13.11 9.64
N PRO A 65 -6.50 13.85 8.61
CA PRO A 65 -5.84 13.27 7.44
C PRO A 65 -4.58 12.47 7.81
N ALA A 66 -4.38 11.34 7.14
CA ALA A 66 -3.24 10.44 7.36
C ALA A 66 -2.79 9.78 6.05
N VAL A 67 -1.53 9.33 6.04
CA VAL A 67 -0.96 8.54 4.96
C VAL A 67 -0.37 7.26 5.52
N LEU A 68 -0.76 6.12 4.97
CA LEU A 68 -0.13 4.84 5.22
C LEU A 68 0.80 4.49 4.05
N LYS A 69 2.05 4.19 4.36
CA LYS A 69 3.06 3.73 3.39
C LYS A 69 3.49 2.31 3.73
N LEU A 70 3.35 1.39 2.78
CA LEU A 70 3.77 -0.01 2.91
C LEU A 70 4.85 -0.30 1.88
N ALA A 71 6.04 -0.64 2.34
CA ALA A 71 7.17 -1.02 1.50
C ALA A 71 7.47 -2.52 1.71
N PRO A 72 8.07 -3.20 0.72
CA PRO A 72 8.63 -4.53 0.92
C PRO A 72 9.70 -4.51 2.01
N PRO A 73 9.94 -5.66 2.68
CA PRO A 73 11.06 -5.82 3.60
C PRO A 73 12.40 -5.53 2.89
N ARG A 74 13.43 -5.18 3.68
CA ARG A 74 14.78 -4.90 3.20
C ARG A 74 15.70 -6.09 3.42
#